data_AF-A0A7V5JHZ8-F1
#
_entry.id   AF-A0A7V5JHZ8-F1
#
_cell.length_a   1.000
_cell.length_b   1.000
_cell.length_c   1.000
_cell.angle_alpha   90.00
_cell.angle_beta   90.00
_cell.angle_gamma   90.00
#
_symmetry.space_group_name_H-M   'P 1'
#
loop_
_entity.id
_entity.type
_entity.pdbx_description
1 polymer ?
#
loop_
_entity_poly.entity_id
_entity_poly.type
_entity_poly.pdbx_seq_one_letter_code
_entity_poly.pdbx_strand_id
1 'polypeptide(L)'
;MDQEQQSQLKLLIAKGKEQGYLTYAEVNDHLPDDIVDPEQIEDIINMINDMGITVHEEAPDADALLLAGSSLPDEDVAEEAAAALATVDSEFGRTTDPVRMYMREMGTVELLTRDGEIEIAKRIEDGLRQVLEAVANYPRSIGLLLEEFDRVEAGETRLADVLIGFRTPDDEAPATAPPESVPDENGERNSASADEDDEADEAVIDTGPDPEETAAKVAALRETFRKYNAAKAAKSRAKLRARLAEQFLEFKLTPRVIDTMTDSLRNLIENIRTNERAIMDICVTQAKMPRKDFIASFPENETNPQWLDEQIKAGHPWSEALAEHKAEIRRLQGKLVAIEQEAGLTISQIKDINRRMSIGEAKARRAKKEMVEANLRLVISIAKKYTNRGLQFLDLIQEGNIGLMKAVDKFEYRRGYKFSTYATWWIRQAITRSIADQARTIRIPVHMIE
;
A
#
# COMPACT_ATOMS: atom_id res chain seq x y z
N MET A 1 -27.95 -26.75 -8.77
CA MET A 1 -27.08 -27.92 -9.02
C MET A 1 -26.75 -28.62 -7.71
N ASP A 2 -26.71 -27.88 -6.61
CA ASP A 2 -26.38 -28.34 -5.25
C ASP A 2 -27.29 -29.47 -4.71
N GLN A 3 -28.59 -29.50 -5.04
CA GLN A 3 -29.49 -30.58 -4.61
C GLN A 3 -29.20 -31.93 -5.26
N GLU A 4 -28.68 -31.93 -6.49
CA GLU A 4 -28.36 -33.17 -7.23
C GLU A 4 -27.05 -33.77 -6.71
N GLN A 5 -26.07 -32.91 -6.41
CA GLN A 5 -24.81 -33.24 -5.74
C GLN A 5 -25.05 -33.86 -4.35
N GLN A 6 -25.93 -33.25 -3.55
CA GLN A 6 -26.31 -33.77 -2.22
C GLN A 6 -27.02 -35.14 -2.31
N SER A 7 -27.76 -35.41 -3.38
CA SER A 7 -28.46 -36.68 -3.60
C SER A 7 -27.48 -37.82 -3.95
N GLN A 8 -26.50 -37.53 -4.81
CA GLN A 8 -25.49 -38.51 -5.25
C GLN A 8 -24.52 -38.89 -4.12
N LEU A 9 -24.03 -37.91 -3.36
CA LEU A 9 -23.12 -38.16 -2.23
C LEU A 9 -23.82 -38.92 -1.09
N LYS A 10 -25.11 -38.64 -0.83
CA LYS A 10 -25.92 -39.43 0.10
C LYS A 10 -26.10 -40.87 -0.34
N LEU A 11 -26.27 -41.10 -1.65
CA LEU A 11 -26.43 -42.43 -2.22
C LEU A 11 -25.12 -43.25 -2.13
N LEU A 12 -23.97 -42.60 -2.34
CA LEU A 12 -22.64 -43.19 -2.15
C LEU A 12 -22.41 -43.61 -0.69
N ILE A 13 -22.73 -42.74 0.28
CA ILE A 13 -22.57 -43.03 1.71
C ILE A 13 -23.52 -44.15 2.16
N ALA A 14 -24.77 -44.17 1.67
CA ALA A 14 -25.70 -45.24 1.97
C ALA A 14 -25.18 -46.60 1.46
N LYS A 15 -24.66 -46.64 0.23
CA LYS A 15 -24.06 -47.83 -0.36
C LYS A 15 -22.81 -48.29 0.40
N GLY A 16 -21.94 -47.36 0.78
CA GLY A 16 -20.73 -47.65 1.57
C GLY A 16 -21.05 -48.16 2.98
N LYS A 17 -22.13 -47.70 3.61
CA LYS A 17 -22.61 -48.22 4.90
C LYS A 17 -23.21 -49.62 4.80
N GLU A 18 -23.93 -49.93 3.72
CA GLU A 18 -24.48 -51.27 3.50
C GLU A 18 -23.38 -52.30 3.20
N GLN A 19 -22.34 -51.90 2.46
CA GLN A 19 -21.26 -52.78 2.03
C GLN A 19 -20.10 -52.84 3.04
N GLY A 20 -19.94 -51.83 3.89
CA GLY A 20 -18.83 -51.71 4.84
C GLY A 20 -17.51 -51.25 4.20
N TYR A 21 -17.49 -51.04 2.88
CA TYR A 21 -16.36 -50.52 2.11
C TYR A 21 -16.87 -49.75 0.88
N LEU A 22 -15.99 -48.95 0.28
CA LEU A 22 -16.18 -48.32 -1.03
C LEU A 22 -14.92 -48.49 -1.89
N THR A 23 -15.06 -48.53 -3.20
CA THR A 23 -13.90 -48.52 -4.11
C THR A 23 -13.57 -47.12 -4.64
N TYR A 24 -12.31 -46.87 -4.99
CA TYR A 24 -11.90 -45.60 -5.63
C TYR A 24 -12.71 -45.30 -6.90
N ALA A 25 -13.01 -46.33 -7.70
CA ALA A 25 -13.84 -46.19 -8.89
C ALA A 25 -15.27 -45.73 -8.55
N GLU A 26 -15.88 -46.31 -7.51
CA GLU A 26 -17.22 -45.92 -7.08
C GLU A 26 -17.27 -44.52 -6.47
N VAL A 27 -16.23 -44.13 -5.73
CA VAL A 27 -16.11 -42.75 -5.23
C VAL A 27 -15.99 -41.78 -6.40
N ASN A 28 -15.15 -42.08 -7.40
CA ASN A 28 -14.94 -41.23 -8.57
C ASN A 28 -16.18 -41.15 -9.49
N ASP A 29 -16.94 -42.23 -9.65
CA ASP A 29 -18.15 -42.27 -10.49
C ASP A 29 -19.34 -41.49 -9.87
N HIS A 30 -19.32 -41.30 -8.55
CA HIS A 30 -20.34 -40.56 -7.81
C HIS A 30 -19.91 -39.14 -7.43
N LEU A 31 -18.69 -38.73 -7.80
CA LEU A 31 -18.21 -37.36 -7.68
C LEU A 31 -18.60 -36.55 -8.93
N PRO A 32 -19.02 -35.28 -8.78
CA PRO A 32 -19.28 -34.41 -9.92
C PRO A 32 -18.04 -34.19 -10.79
N ASP A 33 -18.25 -34.02 -12.10
CA ASP A 33 -17.21 -33.69 -13.09
C ASP A 33 -16.44 -32.39 -12.77
N ASP A 34 -16.94 -31.56 -11.83
CA ASP A 34 -16.30 -30.33 -11.36
C ASP A 34 -15.14 -30.60 -10.38
N ILE A 35 -15.07 -31.77 -9.74
CA ILE A 35 -14.00 -32.17 -8.81
C ILE A 35 -12.96 -32.98 -9.58
N VAL A 36 -12.04 -32.27 -10.24
CA VAL A 36 -10.97 -32.88 -11.05
C VAL A 36 -9.64 -32.96 -10.28
N ASP A 37 -9.57 -32.36 -9.09
CA ASP A 37 -8.33 -32.20 -8.34
C ASP A 37 -8.02 -33.42 -7.46
N PRO A 38 -6.86 -34.10 -7.64
CA PRO A 38 -6.49 -35.27 -6.85
C PRO A 38 -6.44 -35.03 -5.33
N GLU A 39 -6.03 -33.83 -4.90
CA GLU A 39 -5.98 -33.46 -3.47
C GLU A 39 -7.38 -33.35 -2.86
N GLN A 40 -8.36 -32.81 -3.59
CA GLN A 40 -9.75 -32.75 -3.11
C GLN A 40 -10.37 -34.14 -3.02
N ILE A 41 -9.99 -35.04 -3.94
CA ILE A 41 -10.41 -36.45 -3.90
C ILE A 41 -9.81 -37.14 -2.66
N GLU A 42 -8.53 -36.91 -2.35
CA GLU A 42 -7.89 -37.43 -1.13
C GLU A 42 -8.55 -36.89 0.15
N ASP A 43 -8.90 -35.60 0.20
CA ASP A 43 -9.62 -35.02 1.34
C ASP A 43 -11.01 -35.65 1.54
N ILE A 44 -11.74 -35.91 0.45
CA ILE A 44 -13.03 -36.61 0.48
C ILE A 44 -12.87 -38.05 0.97
N ILE A 45 -11.81 -38.73 0.53
CA ILE A 45 -11.51 -40.10 0.98
C ILE A 45 -11.16 -40.13 2.47
N ASN A 46 -10.38 -39.16 2.95
CA ASN A 46 -10.09 -39.03 4.38
C ASN A 46 -11.37 -38.77 5.19
N MET A 47 -12.26 -37.92 4.71
CA MET A 47 -13.58 -37.68 5.33
C MET A 47 -14.44 -38.95 5.36
N ILE A 48 -14.42 -39.76 4.29
CA ILE A 48 -15.14 -41.05 4.22
C ILE A 48 -14.57 -42.08 5.20
N ASN A 49 -13.24 -42.12 5.33
CA ASN A 49 -12.57 -42.97 6.32
C ASN A 49 -12.89 -42.54 7.76
N ASP A 50 -12.98 -41.23 8.03
CA ASP A 50 -13.38 -40.68 9.34
C ASP A 50 -14.84 -41.03 9.69
N MET A 51 -15.70 -41.19 8.69
CA MET A 51 -17.07 -41.70 8.85
C MET A 51 -17.14 -43.23 9.07
N GLY A 52 -16.00 -43.92 9.13
CA GLY A 52 -15.90 -45.36 9.40
C GLY A 52 -16.12 -46.26 8.18
N ILE A 53 -16.09 -45.72 6.96
CA ILE A 53 -16.18 -46.50 5.72
C ILE A 53 -14.77 -46.57 5.11
N THR A 54 -14.25 -47.78 4.94
CA THR A 54 -12.90 -47.96 4.37
C THR A 54 -12.93 -47.91 2.84
N VAL A 55 -12.09 -47.05 2.25
CA VAL A 55 -11.97 -46.94 0.79
C VAL A 55 -10.79 -47.79 0.28
N HIS A 56 -11.07 -48.75 -0.60
CA HIS A 56 -10.07 -49.66 -1.19
C HIS A 56 -9.90 -49.41 -2.70
N GLU A 57 -8.71 -49.70 -3.25
CA GLU A 57 -8.48 -49.62 -4.71
C GLU A 57 -9.21 -50.72 -5.49
N GLU A 58 -9.29 -51.92 -4.92
CA GLU A 58 -10.04 -53.06 -5.45
C GLU A 58 -10.97 -53.64 -4.37
N ALA A 59 -12.10 -54.22 -4.78
CA ALA A 59 -13.06 -54.80 -3.84
C ALA A 59 -12.41 -55.93 -3.03
N PRO A 60 -12.45 -55.88 -1.68
CA PRO A 60 -11.86 -56.92 -0.84
C PRO A 60 -12.58 -58.26 -0.97
N ASP A 61 -11.82 -59.36 -0.89
CA ASP A 61 -12.36 -60.73 -0.91
C ASP A 61 -13.34 -60.98 0.26
N ALA A 62 -14.35 -61.82 0.04
CA ALA A 62 -15.43 -62.08 1.02
C ALA A 62 -14.94 -62.59 2.39
N ASP A 63 -13.79 -63.26 2.43
CA ASP A 63 -13.15 -63.74 3.67
C ASP A 63 -12.50 -62.58 4.47
N ALA A 64 -12.03 -61.53 3.81
CA ALA A 64 -11.47 -60.34 4.45
C ALA A 64 -12.57 -59.46 5.09
N LEU A 65 -13.75 -59.42 4.46
CA LEU A 65 -14.92 -58.70 4.98
C LEU A 65 -15.45 -59.30 6.30
N LEU A 66 -15.44 -60.63 6.40
CA LEU A 66 -15.90 -61.36 7.59
C LEU A 66 -14.96 -61.22 8.78
N LEU A 67 -13.66 -61.00 8.53
CA LEU A 67 -12.65 -60.83 9.58
C LEU A 67 -12.62 -59.41 10.16
N ALA A 68 -13.03 -58.40 9.37
CA ALA A 68 -12.99 -57.00 9.74
C ALA A 68 -14.02 -56.60 10.81
N GLY A 69 -15.01 -57.47 11.08
CA GLY A 69 -16.04 -57.24 12.11
C GLY A 69 -17.03 -56.16 11.67
N SER A 70 -18.31 -56.53 11.60
CA SER A 70 -19.39 -55.60 11.34
C SER A 70 -19.57 -54.63 12.52
N SER A 71 -18.83 -53.52 12.53
CA SER A 71 -19.19 -52.35 13.31
C SER A 71 -20.34 -51.65 12.60
N LEU A 72 -21.57 -51.98 12.99
CA LEU A 72 -22.74 -51.17 12.66
C LEU A 72 -22.48 -49.76 13.21
N PRO A 73 -22.58 -48.69 12.39
CA PRO A 73 -22.45 -47.33 12.91
C PRO A 73 -23.69 -47.00 13.74
N ASP A 74 -23.49 -46.42 14.92
CA ASP A 74 -24.56 -45.84 15.76
C ASP A 74 -25.36 -44.78 14.98
N GLU A 75 -26.67 -44.66 15.24
CA GLU A 75 -27.55 -43.64 14.64
C GLU A 75 -27.05 -42.20 14.90
N ASP A 76 -26.29 -41.96 15.98
CA ASP A 76 -25.70 -40.66 16.32
C ASP A 76 -24.65 -40.19 15.29
N VAL A 77 -23.94 -41.12 14.62
CA VAL A 77 -22.93 -40.79 13.59
C VAL A 77 -23.61 -40.28 12.30
N ALA A 78 -24.88 -40.64 12.06
CA ALA A 78 -25.63 -40.19 10.88
C ALA A 78 -26.05 -38.71 10.97
N GLU A 79 -26.37 -38.24 12.17
CA GLU A 79 -26.70 -36.83 12.41
C GLU A 79 -25.44 -35.95 12.37
N GLU A 80 -24.31 -36.45 12.88
CA GLU A 80 -23.00 -35.81 12.79
C GLU A 80 -22.47 -35.76 11.34
N ALA A 81 -22.65 -36.82 10.56
CA ALA A 81 -22.31 -36.85 9.13
C ALA A 81 -23.19 -35.90 8.29
N ALA A 82 -24.48 -35.79 8.60
CA ALA A 82 -25.37 -34.83 7.93
C ALA A 82 -25.01 -33.38 8.26
N ALA A 83 -24.56 -33.11 9.49
CA ALA A 83 -24.04 -31.81 9.91
C ALA A 83 -22.69 -31.48 9.24
N ALA A 84 -21.78 -32.46 9.13
CA ALA A 84 -20.51 -32.31 8.43
C ALA A 84 -20.73 -32.02 6.93
N LEU A 85 -21.61 -32.77 6.27
CA LEU A 85 -21.99 -32.54 4.86
C LEU A 85 -22.56 -31.13 4.61
N ALA A 86 -23.34 -30.59 5.56
CA ALA A 86 -23.87 -29.24 5.48
C ALA A 86 -22.80 -28.16 5.68
N THR A 87 -21.71 -28.45 6.40
CA THR A 87 -20.54 -27.55 6.52
C THR A 87 -19.60 -27.63 5.30
N VAL A 88 -19.52 -28.80 4.66
CA VAL A 88 -18.61 -29.06 3.53
C VAL A 88 -19.04 -28.30 2.26
N ASP A 89 -20.34 -28.00 2.08
CA ASP A 89 -20.87 -27.14 0.99
C ASP A 89 -20.24 -25.72 1.00
N SER A 90 -19.78 -25.25 2.17
CA SER A 90 -19.08 -23.96 2.32
C SER A 90 -17.56 -24.04 2.12
N GLU A 91 -17.00 -25.25 2.07
CA GLU A 91 -15.55 -25.51 2.00
C GLU A 91 -15.09 -26.06 0.66
N PHE A 92 -15.99 -26.59 -0.19
CA PHE A 92 -15.65 -27.09 -1.53
C PHE A 92 -15.01 -26.05 -2.47
N GLY A 93 -15.18 -24.75 -2.18
CA GLY A 93 -14.50 -23.65 -2.88
C GLY A 93 -13.21 -23.15 -2.20
N ARG A 94 -12.80 -23.68 -1.05
CA ARG A 94 -11.62 -23.23 -0.28
C ARG A 94 -10.44 -24.16 -0.52
N THR A 95 -9.70 -23.93 -1.60
CA THR A 95 -8.39 -24.57 -1.79
C THR A 95 -7.47 -24.15 -0.64
N THR A 96 -6.77 -25.12 -0.03
CA THR A 96 -5.74 -24.84 0.99
C THR A 96 -4.42 -24.37 0.39
N ASP A 97 -4.21 -24.59 -0.92
CA ASP A 97 -3.03 -24.11 -1.65
C ASP A 97 -3.01 -22.57 -1.78
N PRO A 98 -2.00 -21.88 -1.19
CA PRO A 98 -1.86 -20.44 -1.31
C PRO A 98 -1.66 -19.95 -2.75
N VAL A 99 -1.09 -20.76 -3.64
CA VAL A 99 -0.90 -20.39 -5.06
C VAL A 99 -2.26 -20.29 -5.75
N ARG A 100 -3.14 -21.27 -5.57
CA ARG A 100 -4.52 -21.23 -6.10
C ARG A 100 -5.34 -20.09 -5.51
N MET A 101 -5.23 -19.85 -4.20
CA MET A 101 -5.89 -18.69 -3.56
C MET A 101 -5.48 -17.38 -4.24
N TYR A 102 -4.17 -17.20 -4.46
CA TYR A 102 -3.64 -16.02 -5.12
C TYR A 102 -4.09 -15.88 -6.58
N MET A 103 -4.08 -16.98 -7.36
CA MET A 103 -4.54 -16.98 -8.75
C MET A 103 -6.03 -16.63 -8.86
N ARG A 104 -6.86 -17.11 -7.94
CA ARG A 104 -8.29 -16.78 -7.88
C ARG A 104 -8.51 -15.31 -7.57
N GLU A 105 -7.86 -14.78 -6.53
CA GLU A 105 -7.98 -13.36 -6.16
C GLU A 105 -7.51 -12.45 -7.29
N MET A 106 -6.37 -12.75 -7.92
CA MET A 106 -5.90 -12.02 -9.10
C MET A 106 -6.87 -12.14 -10.28
N GLY A 107 -7.48 -13.32 -10.47
CA GLY A 107 -8.45 -13.59 -11.52
C GLY A 107 -9.65 -12.64 -11.52
N THR A 108 -10.01 -12.09 -10.35
CA THR A 108 -11.13 -11.15 -10.19
C THR A 108 -10.90 -9.77 -10.81
N VAL A 109 -9.64 -9.37 -11.01
CA VAL A 109 -9.29 -8.03 -11.52
C VAL A 109 -9.17 -8.08 -13.04
N GLU A 110 -9.84 -7.18 -13.76
CA GLU A 110 -9.77 -7.12 -15.23
C GLU A 110 -8.41 -6.62 -15.74
N LEU A 111 -8.07 -6.96 -16.99
CA LEU A 111 -6.87 -6.45 -17.66
C LEU A 111 -7.07 -5.00 -18.08
N LEU A 112 -6.04 -4.17 -17.89
CA LEU A 112 -6.09 -2.76 -18.24
C LEU A 112 -5.75 -2.52 -19.72
N THR A 113 -6.44 -1.60 -20.37
CA THR A 113 -6.09 -1.10 -21.70
C THR A 113 -5.02 -0.01 -21.60
N ARG A 114 -4.35 0.32 -22.71
CA ARG A 114 -3.37 1.42 -22.74
C ARG A 114 -3.97 2.76 -22.28
N ASP A 115 -5.21 3.03 -22.65
CA ASP A 115 -5.89 4.27 -22.25
C ASP A 115 -6.21 4.27 -20.75
N GLY A 116 -6.59 3.10 -20.21
CA GLY A 116 -6.76 2.90 -18.77
C GLY A 116 -5.46 3.09 -17.99
N GLU A 117 -4.31 2.61 -18.50
CA GLU A 117 -2.99 2.85 -17.90
C GLU A 117 -2.69 4.35 -17.79
N ILE A 118 -2.97 5.11 -18.85
CA ILE A 118 -2.76 6.56 -18.88
C ILE A 118 -3.71 7.28 -17.92
N GLU A 119 -4.98 6.87 -17.84
CA GLU A 119 -5.95 7.46 -16.93
C GLU A 119 -5.54 7.26 -15.46
N ILE A 120 -5.12 6.05 -15.10
CA ILE A 120 -4.63 5.76 -13.75
C ILE A 120 -3.36 6.57 -13.46
N ALA A 121 -2.42 6.65 -14.41
CA ALA A 121 -1.21 7.46 -14.25
C ALA A 121 -1.53 8.95 -14.00
N LYS A 122 -2.48 9.53 -14.75
CA LYS A 122 -2.97 10.89 -14.51
C LYS A 122 -3.60 11.05 -13.13
N ARG A 123 -4.40 10.08 -12.68
CA ARG A 123 -5.00 10.07 -11.33
C ARG A 123 -3.94 10.02 -10.23
N ILE A 124 -2.84 9.29 -10.43
CA ILE A 124 -1.69 9.25 -9.52
C ILE A 124 -1.02 10.63 -9.48
N GLU A 125 -0.70 11.21 -10.64
CA GLU A 125 -0.08 12.54 -10.74
C GLU A 125 -0.94 13.62 -10.06
N ASP A 126 -2.26 13.60 -10.27
CA ASP A 126 -3.18 14.52 -9.61
C ASP A 126 -3.16 14.40 -8.09
N GLY A 127 -3.12 13.16 -7.58
CA GLY A 127 -3.05 12.91 -6.14
C GLY A 127 -1.74 13.44 -5.56
N LEU A 128 -0.62 13.18 -6.22
CA LEU A 128 0.70 13.69 -5.81
C LEU A 128 0.77 15.22 -5.90
N ARG A 129 0.18 15.84 -6.94
CA ARG A 129 0.10 17.29 -7.08
C ARG A 129 -0.70 17.93 -5.95
N GLN A 130 -1.83 17.33 -5.58
CA GLN A 130 -2.64 17.79 -4.46
C GLN A 130 -1.88 17.72 -3.12
N VAL A 131 -1.07 16.68 -2.91
CA VAL A 131 -0.17 16.57 -1.74
C VAL A 131 0.86 17.70 -1.76
N LEU A 132 1.53 17.90 -2.90
CA LEU A 132 2.55 18.94 -3.05
C LEU A 132 1.96 20.34 -2.82
N GLU A 133 0.78 20.64 -3.35
CA GLU A 133 0.07 21.90 -3.11
C GLU A 133 -0.31 22.08 -1.62
N ALA A 134 -0.66 21.01 -0.92
CA ALA A 134 -0.96 21.08 0.51
C ALA A 134 0.32 21.38 1.32
N VAL A 135 1.43 20.70 1.02
CA VAL A 135 2.74 20.92 1.65
C VAL A 135 3.26 22.33 1.36
N ALA A 136 3.13 22.81 0.12
CA ALA A 136 3.50 24.16 -0.30
C ALA A 136 2.71 25.25 0.44
N ASN A 137 1.44 24.97 0.74
CA ASN A 137 0.60 25.85 1.51
C ASN A 137 0.98 25.89 3.01
N TYR A 138 1.84 25.00 3.51
CA TYR A 138 2.25 24.99 4.91
C TYR A 138 3.61 25.72 5.07
N PRO A 139 3.65 26.90 5.73
CA PRO A 139 4.85 27.74 5.77
C PRO A 139 6.06 27.06 6.43
N ARG A 140 5.84 26.20 7.43
CA ARG A 140 6.92 25.47 8.09
C ARG A 140 7.61 24.49 7.15
N SER A 141 6.92 23.89 6.17
CA SER A 141 7.55 23.06 5.13
C SER A 141 8.63 23.83 4.38
N ILE A 142 8.37 25.11 4.11
CA ILE A 142 9.31 25.99 3.41
C ILE A 142 10.51 26.31 4.31
N GLY A 143 10.27 26.50 5.61
CA GLY A 143 11.35 26.60 6.61
C GLY A 143 12.25 25.37 6.61
N LEU A 144 11.66 24.17 6.65
CA LEU A 144 12.41 22.90 6.58
C LEU A 144 13.19 22.76 5.25
N LEU A 145 12.60 23.19 4.13
CA LEU A 145 13.31 23.20 2.85
C LEU A 145 14.54 24.12 2.88
N LEU A 146 14.41 25.32 3.46
CA LEU A 146 15.52 26.25 3.62
C LEU A 146 16.60 25.66 4.55
N GLU A 147 16.23 24.97 5.62
CA GLU A 147 17.17 24.27 6.51
C GLU A 147 17.91 23.11 5.79
N GLU A 148 17.26 22.41 4.84
CA GLU A 148 17.93 21.43 3.97
C GLU A 148 18.94 22.12 3.04
N PHE A 149 18.58 23.27 2.46
CA PHE A 149 19.52 24.04 1.63
C PHE A 149 20.68 24.63 2.44
N ASP A 150 20.45 25.07 3.67
CA ASP A 150 21.51 25.54 4.58
C ASP A 150 22.52 24.40 4.88
N ARG A 151 22.05 23.16 5.01
CA ARG A 151 22.92 21.97 5.17
C ARG A 151 23.72 21.64 3.92
N VAL A 152 23.15 21.87 2.74
CA VAL A 152 23.88 21.76 1.47
C VAL A 152 24.97 22.85 1.38
N GLU A 153 24.64 24.11 1.73
CA GLU A 153 25.61 25.21 1.79
C GLU A 153 26.74 24.94 2.81
N ALA A 154 26.44 24.27 3.92
CA ALA A 154 27.41 23.84 4.93
C ALA A 154 28.26 22.62 4.53
N GLY A 155 27.92 21.94 3.43
CA GLY A 155 28.61 20.74 2.95
C GLY A 155 28.26 19.44 3.67
N GLU A 156 27.17 19.40 4.44
CA GLU A 156 26.70 18.20 5.15
C GLU A 156 25.95 17.23 4.21
N THR A 157 25.24 17.76 3.21
CA THR A 157 24.43 17.02 2.25
C THR A 157 24.74 17.45 0.81
N ARG A 158 24.51 16.57 -0.17
CA ARG A 158 24.69 16.91 -1.58
C ARG A 158 23.42 17.55 -2.14
N LEU A 159 23.56 18.48 -3.08
CA LEU A 159 22.42 19.13 -3.72
C LEU A 159 21.47 18.12 -4.40
N ALA A 160 22.03 17.09 -5.04
CA ALA A 160 21.28 16.02 -5.71
C ALA A 160 20.41 15.18 -4.74
N ASP A 161 20.73 15.16 -3.43
CA ASP A 161 19.91 14.46 -2.44
C ASP A 161 18.62 15.23 -2.10
N VAL A 162 18.61 16.55 -2.35
CA VAL A 162 17.52 17.47 -2.00
C VAL A 162 16.70 17.85 -3.24
N LEU A 163 17.38 18.20 -4.34
CA LEU A 163 16.78 18.75 -5.55
C LEU A 163 17.15 17.89 -6.77
N ILE A 164 16.13 17.47 -7.51
CA ILE A 164 16.29 16.77 -8.80
C ILE A 164 16.42 17.81 -9.93
N GLY A 165 15.67 18.91 -9.86
CA GLY A 165 15.70 19.96 -10.87
C GLY A 165 14.64 21.05 -10.63
N PHE A 166 14.36 21.84 -11.66
CA PHE A 166 13.27 22.82 -11.67
C PHE A 166 12.18 22.37 -12.62
N ARG A 167 10.92 22.65 -12.26
CA ARG A 167 9.80 22.45 -13.18
C ARG A 167 9.85 23.53 -14.26
N THR A 168 10.21 23.12 -15.47
CA THR A 168 10.10 23.95 -16.67
C THR A 168 8.75 23.73 -17.34
N PRO A 169 8.18 24.70 -18.07
CA PRO A 169 7.00 24.48 -18.92
C PRO A 169 7.17 23.31 -19.90
N ASP A 170 8.42 23.01 -20.30
CA ASP A 170 8.76 21.86 -21.16
C ASP A 170 8.70 20.48 -20.46
N ASP A 171 8.54 20.41 -19.14
CA ASP A 171 8.21 19.13 -18.46
C ASP A 171 6.78 18.64 -18.86
N GLU A 172 5.98 19.48 -19.51
CA GLU A 172 4.70 19.10 -20.13
C GLU A 172 4.86 18.50 -21.54
N ALA A 173 6.06 18.54 -22.13
CA ALA A 173 6.35 17.88 -23.39
C ALA A 173 6.71 16.39 -23.18
N PRO A 174 6.32 15.48 -24.09
CA PRO A 174 6.81 14.11 -24.09
C PRO A 174 8.34 14.11 -24.13
N ALA A 175 9.00 13.64 -23.06
CA ALA A 175 10.43 13.38 -23.10
C ALA A 175 10.71 12.30 -24.16
N THR A 176 11.10 12.73 -25.36
CA THR A 176 11.66 11.89 -26.40
C THR A 176 13.12 11.59 -26.07
N ALA A 177 13.35 10.63 -25.18
CA ALA A 177 14.62 9.92 -25.09
C ALA A 177 14.38 8.50 -24.53
N PRO A 178 14.72 7.44 -25.28
CA PRO A 178 14.55 6.06 -24.85
C PRO A 178 15.48 5.73 -23.66
N PRO A 179 15.06 4.89 -22.70
CA PRO A 179 16.02 4.08 -21.98
C PRO A 179 16.55 3.02 -22.95
N GLU A 180 17.82 3.13 -23.34
CA GLU A 180 18.52 2.06 -24.03
C GLU A 180 18.67 0.82 -23.14
N SER A 181 18.55 -0.34 -23.80
CA SER A 181 18.78 -1.72 -23.33
C SER A 181 17.69 -2.38 -22.46
N VAL A 182 16.57 -2.72 -23.11
CA VAL A 182 15.90 -4.01 -22.83
C VAL A 182 16.68 -5.07 -23.62
N PRO A 183 17.31 -6.08 -22.99
CA PRO A 183 17.85 -7.21 -23.74
C PRO A 183 16.69 -7.95 -24.38
N ASP A 184 16.68 -7.97 -25.71
CA ASP A 184 15.69 -8.67 -26.52
C ASP A 184 15.78 -10.18 -26.27
N GLU A 185 14.63 -10.81 -26.13
CA GLU A 185 14.53 -12.26 -26.01
C GLU A 185 14.63 -12.87 -27.41
N ASN A 186 15.83 -13.31 -27.78
CA ASN A 186 16.02 -14.49 -28.62
C ASN A 186 17.43 -15.04 -28.40
N GLY A 187 17.49 -16.19 -27.72
CA GLY A 187 18.74 -16.93 -27.60
C GLY A 187 19.04 -17.65 -28.91
N GLU A 188 20.18 -17.33 -29.50
CA GLU A 188 21.00 -18.30 -30.23
C GLU A 188 22.49 -17.95 -30.03
N ARG A 189 23.24 -18.94 -29.57
CA ARG A 189 24.69 -18.86 -29.34
C ARG A 189 25.39 -18.71 -30.68
N ASN A 190 26.31 -17.74 -30.81
CA ASN A 190 27.61 -18.04 -31.40
C ASN A 190 28.69 -17.02 -31.04
N SER A 191 29.85 -17.56 -30.68
CA SER A 191 31.11 -16.88 -30.43
C SER A 191 31.70 -16.26 -31.71
N ALA A 192 32.19 -15.03 -31.64
CA ALA A 192 33.45 -14.62 -32.27
C ALA A 192 33.83 -13.20 -31.81
N SER A 193 35.09 -13.08 -31.41
CA SER A 193 35.84 -11.86 -31.13
C SER A 193 35.84 -10.85 -32.29
N ALA A 194 35.72 -9.56 -31.96
CA ALA A 194 36.41 -8.47 -32.63
C ALA A 194 36.47 -7.26 -31.68
N ASP A 195 37.68 -6.90 -31.31
CA ASP A 195 38.04 -5.63 -30.67
C ASP A 195 37.97 -4.46 -31.67
N GLU A 196 37.99 -3.23 -31.12
CA GLU A 196 38.23 -1.91 -31.75
C GLU A 196 36.99 -1.32 -32.48
N ASP A 197 36.46 -0.13 -32.14
CA ASP A 197 37.12 1.13 -31.77
C ASP A 197 36.27 2.02 -30.83
N ASP A 198 36.99 2.77 -29.99
CA ASP A 198 36.56 3.94 -29.25
C ASP A 198 35.98 5.03 -30.19
N GLU A 199 34.69 5.33 -30.06
CA GLU A 199 34.20 6.69 -30.29
C GLU A 199 33.50 7.17 -29.02
N ALA A 200 34.06 8.25 -28.49
CA ALA A 200 33.62 8.96 -27.31
C ALA A 200 32.20 9.50 -27.51
N ASP A 201 31.21 8.70 -27.12
CA ASP A 201 29.90 9.24 -26.78
C ASP A 201 30.04 9.90 -25.41
N GLU A 202 30.24 11.22 -25.45
CA GLU A 202 29.99 12.09 -24.30
C GLU A 202 28.57 11.83 -23.84
N ALA A 203 28.45 10.92 -22.86
CA ALA A 203 27.29 10.85 -22.01
C ALA A 203 27.01 12.28 -21.57
N VAL A 204 25.84 12.80 -21.95
CA VAL A 204 25.28 13.98 -21.31
C VAL A 204 25.16 13.56 -19.85
N ILE A 205 26.21 13.88 -19.09
CA ILE A 205 26.22 13.86 -17.65
C ILE A 205 24.98 14.67 -17.32
N ASP A 206 24.03 14.03 -16.66
CA ASP A 206 22.94 14.68 -15.96
C ASP A 206 23.62 15.64 -14.98
N THR A 207 24.01 16.81 -15.49
CA THR A 207 24.56 17.91 -14.74
C THR A 207 23.43 18.27 -13.83
N GLY A 208 23.53 17.83 -12.57
CA GLY A 208 22.60 18.16 -11.53
C GLY A 208 22.30 19.67 -11.54
N PRO A 209 21.17 20.07 -10.93
CA PRO A 209 20.64 21.42 -11.04
C PRO A 209 21.75 22.47 -10.90
N ASP A 210 21.82 23.41 -11.84
CA ASP A 210 22.84 24.45 -11.86
C ASP A 210 22.91 25.09 -10.45
N PRO A 211 24.06 24.95 -9.75
CA PRO A 211 24.21 25.47 -8.40
C PRO A 211 23.95 26.98 -8.33
N GLU A 212 24.26 27.74 -9.39
CA GLU A 212 24.07 29.19 -9.42
C GLU A 212 22.58 29.56 -9.56
N GLU A 213 21.85 28.91 -10.47
CA GLU A 213 20.40 29.10 -10.61
C GLU A 213 19.67 28.70 -9.33
N THR A 214 20.09 27.59 -8.73
CA THR A 214 19.54 27.10 -7.47
C THR A 214 19.76 28.09 -6.34
N ALA A 215 20.98 28.60 -6.19
CA ALA A 215 21.29 29.60 -5.18
C ALA A 215 20.46 30.88 -5.36
N ALA A 216 20.27 31.34 -6.61
CA ALA A 216 19.44 32.51 -6.91
C ALA A 216 17.96 32.30 -6.53
N LYS A 217 17.37 31.16 -6.89
CA LYS A 217 15.99 30.81 -6.55
C LYS A 217 15.80 30.61 -5.04
N VAL A 218 16.75 29.96 -4.36
CA VAL A 218 16.75 29.79 -2.90
C VAL A 218 16.87 31.15 -2.20
N ALA A 219 17.71 32.07 -2.69
CA ALA A 219 17.82 33.41 -2.15
C ALA A 219 16.50 34.19 -2.27
N ALA A 220 15.82 34.11 -3.42
CA ALA A 220 14.51 34.72 -3.63
C ALA A 220 13.43 34.13 -2.71
N LEU A 221 13.47 32.81 -2.48
CA LEU A 221 12.59 32.12 -1.54
C LEU A 221 12.86 32.58 -0.11
N ARG A 222 14.13 32.65 0.30
CA ARG A 222 14.59 33.11 1.62
C ARG A 222 14.17 34.56 1.90
N GLU A 223 14.27 35.45 0.90
CA GLU A 223 13.79 36.83 1.03
C GLU A 223 12.28 36.90 1.23
N THR A 224 11.51 36.13 0.45
CA THR A 224 10.05 36.10 0.57
C THR A 224 9.61 35.50 1.91
N PHE A 225 10.33 34.48 2.40
CA PHE A 225 10.07 33.86 3.70
C PHE A 225 10.36 34.81 4.87
N ARG A 226 11.45 35.59 4.78
CA ARG A 226 11.75 36.67 5.75
C ARG A 226 10.64 37.72 5.78
N LYS A 227 10.14 38.15 4.61
CA LYS A 227 9.01 39.10 4.51
C LYS A 227 7.73 38.50 5.11
N TYR A 228 7.48 37.21 4.91
CA TYR A 228 6.34 36.50 5.50
C TYR A 228 6.39 36.49 7.02
N ASN A 229 7.54 36.15 7.61
CA ASN A 229 7.72 36.15 9.07
C ASN A 229 7.62 37.56 9.69
N ALA A 230 8.10 38.59 8.98
CA ALA A 230 8.01 39.97 9.43
C ALA A 230 6.61 40.59 9.30
N ALA A 231 5.77 40.09 8.37
CA ALA A 231 4.44 40.62 8.15
C ALA A 231 3.54 40.37 9.36
N LYS A 232 2.81 41.40 9.82
CA LYS A 232 1.80 41.26 10.90
C LYS A 232 0.36 41.22 10.39
N ALA A 233 0.09 41.82 9.23
CA ALA A 233 -1.26 41.89 8.67
C ALA A 233 -1.68 40.57 8.01
N ALA A 234 -2.86 40.06 8.36
CA ALA A 234 -3.40 38.78 7.85
C ALA A 234 -3.51 38.75 6.31
N LYS A 235 -4.00 39.84 5.69
CA LYS A 235 -4.13 39.95 4.22
C LYS A 235 -2.78 39.93 3.51
N SER A 236 -1.78 40.58 4.09
CA SER A 236 -0.41 40.60 3.54
C SER A 236 0.26 39.23 3.68
N ARG A 237 0.11 38.56 4.83
CA ARG A 237 0.58 37.18 5.04
C ARG A 237 -0.03 36.20 4.05
N ALA A 238 -1.33 36.29 3.80
CA ALA A 238 -2.00 35.41 2.83
C ALA A 238 -1.44 35.57 1.40
N LYS A 239 -1.20 36.81 0.96
CA LYS A 239 -0.60 37.08 -0.35
C LYS A 239 0.85 36.56 -0.44
N LEU A 240 1.66 36.78 0.61
CA LEU A 240 3.03 36.28 0.66
C LEU A 240 3.08 34.75 0.71
N ARG A 241 2.15 34.11 1.43
CA ARG A 241 2.00 32.66 1.48
C ARG A 241 1.67 32.06 0.11
N ALA A 242 0.76 32.68 -0.64
CA ALA A 242 0.45 32.23 -2.00
C ALA A 242 1.68 32.31 -2.91
N ARG A 243 2.44 33.42 -2.84
CA ARG A 243 3.70 33.58 -3.58
C ARG A 243 4.76 32.56 -3.17
N LEU A 244 4.89 32.29 -1.87
CA LEU A 244 5.79 31.26 -1.35
C LEU A 244 5.44 29.86 -1.85
N ALA A 245 4.13 29.54 -1.90
CA ALA A 245 3.67 28.26 -2.42
C ALA A 245 3.95 28.13 -3.93
N GLU A 246 3.75 29.20 -4.70
CA GLU A 246 4.09 29.24 -6.13
C GLU A 246 5.59 29.00 -6.36
N GLN A 247 6.46 29.72 -5.64
CA GLN A 247 7.91 29.51 -5.70
C GLN A 247 8.30 28.08 -5.29
N PHE A 248 7.69 27.54 -4.23
CA PHE A 248 7.95 26.17 -3.79
C PHE A 248 7.58 25.13 -4.86
N LEU A 249 6.49 25.35 -5.59
CA LEU A 249 6.02 24.45 -6.65
C LEU A 249 6.93 24.44 -7.89
N GLU A 250 7.84 25.42 -8.05
CA GLU A 250 8.85 25.40 -9.11
C GLU A 250 9.96 24.38 -8.83
N PHE A 251 10.21 24.00 -7.57
CA PHE A 251 11.28 23.07 -7.20
C PHE A 251 10.81 21.61 -7.39
N LYS A 252 11.58 20.82 -8.14
CA LYS A 252 11.40 19.36 -8.26
C LYS A 252 12.22 18.67 -7.18
N LEU A 253 11.61 18.51 -6.01
CA LEU A 253 12.24 17.92 -4.82
C LEU A 253 12.32 16.39 -4.90
N THR A 254 13.32 15.82 -4.23
CA THR A 254 13.43 14.37 -4.03
C THR A 254 12.28 13.85 -3.16
N PRO A 255 11.70 12.65 -3.43
CA PRO A 255 10.61 12.08 -2.62
C PRO A 255 10.90 12.06 -1.13
N ARG A 256 12.14 11.76 -0.73
CA ARG A 256 12.60 11.77 0.67
C ARG A 256 12.29 13.09 1.40
N VAL A 257 12.52 14.22 0.73
CA VAL A 257 12.30 15.55 1.31
C VAL A 257 10.80 15.82 1.46
N ILE A 258 10.00 15.45 0.45
CA ILE A 258 8.53 15.57 0.48
C ILE A 258 7.94 14.71 1.59
N ASP A 259 8.41 13.47 1.73
CA ASP A 259 7.95 12.55 2.78
C ASP A 259 8.27 13.10 4.17
N THR A 260 9.48 13.64 4.36
CA THR A 260 9.88 14.27 5.64
C THR A 260 8.97 15.45 6.00
N MET A 261 8.63 16.32 5.03
CA MET A 261 7.71 17.45 5.25
C MET A 261 6.28 16.97 5.55
N THR A 262 5.84 15.93 4.84
CA THR A 262 4.53 15.30 5.01
C THR A 262 4.40 14.72 6.42
N ASP A 263 5.43 13.99 6.88
CA ASP A 263 5.48 13.41 8.22
C ASP A 263 5.55 14.48 9.32
N SER A 264 6.27 15.58 9.10
CA SER A 264 6.24 16.72 10.02
C SER A 264 4.82 17.27 10.21
N LEU A 265 4.03 17.38 9.13
CA LEU A 265 2.64 17.85 9.23
C LEU A 265 1.74 16.83 9.94
N ARG A 266 1.93 15.53 9.67
CA ARG A 266 1.18 14.45 10.36
C ARG A 266 1.44 14.45 11.86
N ASN A 267 2.70 14.54 12.27
CA ASN A 267 3.11 14.59 13.68
C ASN A 267 2.51 15.81 14.39
N LEU A 268 2.47 16.96 13.71
CA LEU A 268 1.84 18.17 14.27
C LEU A 268 0.33 17.97 14.49
N ILE A 269 -0.37 17.36 13.54
CA ILE A 269 -1.81 17.07 13.67
C ILE A 269 -2.08 16.04 14.76
N GLU A 270 -1.21 15.04 14.91
CA GLU A 270 -1.31 14.07 16.01
C GLU A 270 -1.13 14.75 17.36
N ASN A 271 -0.17 15.67 17.47
CA ASN A 271 0.01 16.50 18.67
C ASN A 271 -1.23 17.36 18.96
N ILE A 272 -1.82 18.01 17.95
CA ILE A 272 -3.07 18.78 18.10
C ILE A 272 -4.19 17.87 18.60
N ARG A 273 -4.43 16.73 17.92
CA ARG A 273 -5.49 15.77 18.28
C ARG A 273 -5.30 15.18 19.68
N THR A 274 -4.07 14.97 20.11
CA THR A 274 -3.76 14.45 21.45
C THR A 274 -4.13 15.47 22.52
N ASN A 275 -3.80 16.75 22.33
CA ASN A 275 -4.22 17.81 23.24
C ASN A 275 -5.75 18.00 23.22
N GLU A 276 -6.39 17.95 22.06
CA GLU A 276 -7.86 18.03 21.94
C GLU A 276 -8.59 16.87 22.62
N ARG A 277 -8.09 15.64 22.46
CA ARG A 277 -8.63 14.46 23.15
C ARG A 277 -8.45 14.58 24.66
N ALA A 278 -7.30 15.07 25.13
CA ALA A 278 -7.08 15.29 26.56
C ALA A 278 -8.05 16.34 27.13
N ILE A 279 -8.27 17.45 26.43
CA ILE A 279 -9.28 18.45 26.83
C ILE A 279 -10.68 17.83 26.83
N MET A 280 -11.03 17.08 25.78
CA MET A 280 -12.33 16.39 25.68
C MET A 280 -12.53 15.40 26.83
N ASP A 281 -11.52 14.62 27.19
CA ASP A 281 -11.60 13.66 28.29
C ASP A 281 -11.80 14.35 29.65
N ILE A 282 -11.09 15.45 29.89
CA ILE A 282 -11.30 16.26 31.10
C ILE A 282 -12.73 16.82 31.14
N CYS A 283 -13.21 17.41 30.05
CA CYS A 283 -14.55 18.00 30.01
C CYS A 283 -15.67 16.95 30.11
N VAL A 284 -15.58 15.86 29.37
CA VAL A 284 -16.66 14.87 29.25
C VAL A 284 -16.60 13.82 30.37
N THR A 285 -15.42 13.27 30.65
CA THR A 285 -15.27 12.16 31.59
C THR A 285 -15.18 12.65 33.03
N GLN A 286 -14.32 13.66 33.28
CA GLN A 286 -14.04 14.16 34.63
C GLN A 286 -15.09 15.18 35.07
N ALA A 287 -15.37 16.20 34.24
CA ALA A 287 -16.36 17.23 34.55
C ALA A 287 -17.81 16.85 34.21
N LYS A 288 -18.06 15.68 33.62
CA LYS A 288 -19.40 15.17 33.25
C LYS A 288 -20.19 16.05 32.29
N MET A 289 -19.51 16.84 31.46
CA MET A 289 -20.15 17.58 30.38
C MET A 289 -20.68 16.63 29.30
N PRO A 290 -21.92 16.77 28.80
CA PRO A 290 -22.39 15.98 27.68
C PRO A 290 -21.52 16.19 26.44
N ARG A 291 -21.12 15.10 25.78
CA ARG A 291 -20.27 15.15 24.58
C ARG A 291 -20.84 16.03 23.46
N LYS A 292 -22.17 16.08 23.33
CA LYS A 292 -22.87 16.90 22.33
C LYS A 292 -22.61 18.40 22.55
N ASP A 293 -22.65 18.84 23.80
CA ASP A 293 -22.45 20.25 24.15
C ASP A 293 -20.98 20.66 24.00
N PHE A 294 -20.04 19.74 24.27
CA PHE A 294 -18.62 19.96 24.00
C PHE A 294 -18.35 20.13 22.51
N ILE A 295 -18.87 19.22 21.67
CA ILE A 295 -18.70 19.28 20.21
C ILE A 295 -19.36 20.53 19.60
N ALA A 296 -20.44 21.04 20.21
CA ALA A 296 -21.09 22.26 19.73
C ALA A 296 -20.33 23.54 20.10
N SER A 297 -19.56 23.54 21.19
CA SER A 297 -18.96 24.75 21.76
C SER A 297 -17.45 24.87 21.58
N PHE A 298 -16.73 23.75 21.51
CA PHE A 298 -15.27 23.72 21.47
C PHE A 298 -14.64 23.96 20.09
N PRO A 299 -15.19 23.47 18.96
CA PRO A 299 -14.63 23.77 17.64
C PRO A 299 -14.57 25.28 17.39
N GLU A 300 -13.49 25.77 16.79
CA GLU A 300 -13.15 27.19 16.57
C GLU A 300 -12.75 27.98 17.83
N ASN A 301 -12.95 27.42 19.02
CA ASN A 301 -12.52 27.99 20.30
C ASN A 301 -11.29 27.28 20.89
N GLU A 302 -10.57 26.47 20.09
CA GLU A 302 -9.46 25.65 20.58
C GLU A 302 -8.33 26.49 21.22
N THR A 303 -8.15 27.72 20.76
CA THR A 303 -7.13 28.67 21.27
C THR A 303 -7.69 29.84 22.06
N ASN A 304 -9.02 29.92 22.21
CA ASN A 304 -9.65 31.01 22.97
C ASN A 304 -9.62 30.71 24.48
N PRO A 305 -8.84 31.45 25.30
CA PRO A 305 -8.81 31.25 26.75
C PRO A 305 -10.11 31.71 27.43
N GLN A 306 -10.92 32.54 26.78
CA GLN A 306 -12.17 33.06 27.33
C GLN A 306 -13.31 32.03 27.25
N TRP A 307 -13.25 31.08 26.31
CA TRP A 307 -14.25 30.03 26.16
C TRP A 307 -14.49 29.27 27.47
N LEU A 308 -13.41 28.87 28.16
CA LEU A 308 -13.52 28.17 29.44
C LEU A 308 -14.16 29.05 30.52
N ASP A 309 -13.83 30.34 30.55
CA ASP A 309 -14.40 31.27 31.51
C ASP A 309 -15.90 31.53 31.24
N GLU A 310 -16.33 31.52 29.98
CA GLU A 310 -17.75 31.60 29.59
C GLU A 310 -18.52 30.34 30.00
N GLN A 311 -17.96 29.15 29.79
CA GLN A 311 -18.59 27.89 30.21
C GLN A 311 -18.74 27.79 31.72
N ILE A 312 -17.76 28.28 32.49
CA ILE A 312 -17.85 28.34 33.96
C ILE A 312 -18.91 29.35 34.40
N LYS A 313 -19.01 30.51 33.74
CA LYS A 313 -20.00 31.56 34.05
C LYS A 313 -21.44 31.15 33.71
N ALA A 314 -21.63 30.28 32.73
CA ALA A 314 -22.95 29.81 32.31
C ALA A 314 -23.68 29.03 33.42
N GLY A 315 -22.97 28.56 34.46
CA GLY A 315 -23.59 27.99 35.67
C GLY A 315 -24.27 26.64 35.45
N HIS A 316 -23.88 25.90 34.40
CA HIS A 316 -24.31 24.53 34.17
C HIS A 316 -23.86 23.58 35.30
N PRO A 317 -24.49 22.40 35.46
CA PRO A 317 -24.13 21.43 36.52
C PRO A 317 -22.66 20.99 36.52
N TRP A 318 -21.99 21.02 35.36
CA TRP A 318 -20.59 20.68 35.18
C TRP A 318 -19.61 21.85 35.38
N SER A 319 -20.11 23.07 35.64
CA SER A 319 -19.28 24.29 35.70
C SER A 319 -18.33 24.31 36.90
N GLU A 320 -18.76 23.75 38.04
CA GLU A 320 -17.94 23.64 39.25
C GLU A 320 -16.78 22.65 39.03
N ALA A 321 -17.06 21.49 38.45
CA ALA A 321 -16.05 20.51 38.10
C ALA A 321 -15.07 21.02 37.03
N LEU A 322 -15.55 21.79 36.04
CA LEU A 322 -14.67 22.47 35.08
C LEU A 322 -13.76 23.51 35.73
N ALA A 323 -14.21 24.17 36.81
CA ALA A 323 -13.41 25.14 37.53
C ALA A 323 -12.24 24.49 38.28
N GLU A 324 -12.40 23.27 38.80
CA GLU A 324 -11.30 22.49 39.42
C GLU A 324 -10.21 22.12 38.41
N HIS A 325 -10.61 21.69 37.21
CA HIS A 325 -9.69 21.30 36.14
C HIS A 325 -9.18 22.48 35.27
N LYS A 326 -9.51 23.72 35.66
CA LYS A 326 -9.22 24.94 34.89
C LYS A 326 -7.73 25.12 34.56
N ALA A 327 -6.85 24.83 35.52
CA ALA A 327 -5.41 24.98 35.34
C ALA A 327 -4.89 24.04 34.25
N GLU A 328 -5.37 22.80 34.22
CA GLU A 328 -4.93 21.80 33.25
C GLU A 328 -5.48 22.08 31.85
N ILE A 329 -6.76 22.47 31.73
CA ILE A 329 -7.34 22.87 30.45
C ILE A 329 -6.59 24.07 29.87
N ARG A 330 -6.29 25.09 30.68
CA ARG A 330 -5.51 26.26 30.23
C ARG A 330 -4.09 25.90 29.82
N ARG A 331 -3.46 24.92 30.49
CA ARG A 331 -2.15 24.40 30.10
C ARG A 331 -2.20 23.75 28.71
N LEU A 332 -3.21 22.93 28.45
CA LEU A 332 -3.42 22.28 27.16
C LEU A 332 -3.77 23.29 26.05
N GLN A 333 -4.66 24.25 26.32
CA GLN A 333 -4.93 25.38 25.41
C GLN A 333 -3.67 26.21 25.15
N GLY A 334 -2.82 26.43 26.16
CA GLY A 334 -1.53 27.12 26.01
C GLY A 334 -0.58 26.40 25.05
N LYS A 335 -0.55 25.06 25.07
CA LYS A 335 0.20 24.27 24.07
C LYS A 335 -0.37 24.43 22.66
N LEU A 336 -1.69 24.45 22.53
CA LEU A 336 -2.37 24.68 21.25
C LEU A 336 -2.06 26.09 20.69
N VAL A 337 -2.05 27.11 21.55
CA VAL A 337 -1.62 28.47 21.18
C VAL A 337 -0.16 28.51 20.74
N ALA A 338 0.74 27.80 21.43
CA ALA A 338 2.14 27.71 21.03
C ALA A 338 2.29 27.09 19.63
N ILE A 339 1.50 26.05 19.32
CA ILE A 339 1.46 25.44 17.98
C ILE A 339 1.00 26.45 16.92
N GLU A 340 -0.05 27.23 17.18
CA GLU A 340 -0.51 28.26 16.23
C GLU A 340 0.55 29.35 15.99
N GLN A 341 1.27 29.75 17.05
CA GLN A 341 2.34 30.74 16.95
C GLN A 341 3.53 30.22 16.13
N GLU A 342 3.95 28.98 16.36
CA GLU A 342 5.05 28.36 15.62
C GLU A 342 4.70 28.11 14.16
N ALA A 343 3.47 27.63 13.89
CA ALA A 343 3.01 27.34 12.54
C ALA A 343 2.61 28.58 11.73
N GLY A 344 2.32 29.71 12.40
CA GLY A 344 1.84 30.93 11.76
C GLY A 344 0.45 30.82 11.14
N LEU A 345 -0.32 29.80 11.53
CA LEU A 345 -1.64 29.45 11.01
C LEU A 345 -2.57 29.04 12.15
N THR A 346 -3.89 29.17 11.94
CA THR A 346 -4.87 28.68 12.91
C THR A 346 -4.96 27.15 12.87
N ILE A 347 -5.41 26.54 13.96
CA ILE A 347 -5.61 25.09 14.04
C ILE A 347 -6.57 24.60 12.96
N SER A 348 -7.64 25.35 12.70
CA SER A 348 -8.60 25.04 11.63
C SER A 348 -7.91 25.01 10.25
N GLN A 349 -7.08 26.02 9.95
CA GLN A 349 -6.31 26.05 8.70
C GLN A 349 -5.32 24.88 8.58
N ILE A 350 -4.64 24.52 9.67
CA ILE A 350 -3.70 23.39 9.70
C ILE A 350 -4.45 22.07 9.45
N LYS A 351 -5.60 21.87 10.10
CA LYS A 351 -6.49 20.71 9.89
C LYS A 351 -6.97 20.64 8.43
N ASP A 352 -7.34 21.76 7.82
CA ASP A 352 -7.79 21.82 6.43
C ASP A 352 -6.68 21.49 5.43
N ILE A 353 -5.45 21.98 5.67
CA ILE A 353 -4.28 21.63 4.85
C ILE A 353 -4.02 20.13 4.94
N ASN A 354 -3.96 19.58 6.15
CA ASN A 354 -3.76 18.15 6.35
C ASN A 354 -4.88 17.31 5.74
N ARG A 355 -6.13 17.77 5.79
CA ARG A 355 -7.27 17.10 5.13
C ARG A 355 -7.07 17.04 3.62
N ARG A 356 -6.68 18.15 2.98
CA ARG A 356 -6.38 18.17 1.54
C ARG A 356 -5.21 17.24 1.19
N MET A 357 -4.16 17.24 2.01
CA MET A 357 -3.02 16.32 1.85
C MET A 357 -3.46 14.87 1.94
N SER A 358 -4.21 14.49 2.99
CA SER A 358 -4.70 13.12 3.18
C SER A 358 -5.61 12.64 2.04
N ILE A 359 -6.44 13.54 1.48
CA ILE A 359 -7.27 13.23 0.30
C ILE A 359 -6.39 12.96 -0.93
N GLY A 360 -5.38 13.81 -1.18
CA GLY A 360 -4.44 13.62 -2.28
C GLY A 360 -3.66 12.30 -2.17
N GLU A 361 -3.15 12.00 -0.97
CA GLU A 361 -2.48 10.73 -0.70
C GLU A 361 -3.40 9.52 -0.89
N ALA A 362 -4.64 9.60 -0.40
CA ALA A 362 -5.61 8.52 -0.58
C ALA A 362 -5.95 8.31 -2.06
N LYS A 363 -6.09 9.39 -2.84
CA LYS A 363 -6.30 9.33 -4.29
C LYS A 363 -5.11 8.66 -4.98
N ALA A 364 -3.89 9.11 -4.71
CA ALA A 364 -2.67 8.53 -5.28
C ALA A 364 -2.49 7.06 -4.89
N ARG A 365 -2.64 6.72 -3.60
CA ARG A 365 -2.49 5.35 -3.09
C ARG A 365 -3.52 4.40 -3.68
N ARG A 366 -4.78 4.83 -3.82
CA ARG A 366 -5.83 4.02 -4.46
C ARG A 366 -5.51 3.76 -5.93
N ALA A 367 -5.12 4.80 -6.66
CA ALA A 367 -4.77 4.66 -8.07
C ALA A 367 -3.52 3.79 -8.28
N LYS A 368 -2.49 3.93 -7.42
CA LYS A 368 -1.32 3.03 -7.43
C LYS A 368 -1.72 1.58 -7.17
N LYS A 369 -2.59 1.33 -6.18
CA LYS A 369 -3.09 -0.02 -5.87
C LYS A 369 -3.81 -0.63 -7.07
N GLU A 370 -4.72 0.13 -7.69
CA GLU A 370 -5.46 -0.27 -8.90
C GLU A 370 -4.50 -0.59 -10.06
N MET A 371 -3.45 0.22 -10.25
CA MET A 371 -2.42 -0.02 -11.26
C MET A 371 -1.63 -1.31 -11.02
N VAL A 372 -1.27 -1.59 -9.76
CA VAL A 372 -0.55 -2.81 -9.38
C VAL A 372 -1.44 -4.04 -9.58
N GLU A 373 -2.69 -3.99 -9.10
CA GLU A 373 -3.65 -5.09 -9.18
C GLU A 373 -3.93 -5.50 -10.63
N ALA A 374 -4.10 -4.53 -11.54
CA ALA A 374 -4.32 -4.82 -12.96
C ALA A 374 -3.11 -5.48 -13.65
N ASN A 375 -1.91 -5.35 -13.08
CA ASN A 375 -0.65 -5.81 -13.67
C ASN A 375 -0.04 -7.04 -12.96
N LEU A 376 -0.72 -7.65 -11.98
CA LEU A 376 -0.23 -8.85 -11.29
C LEU A 376 0.04 -10.04 -12.24
N ARG A 377 -0.75 -10.18 -13.32
CA ARG A 377 -0.56 -11.24 -14.32
C ARG A 377 0.79 -11.13 -15.04
N LEU A 378 1.28 -9.90 -15.26
CA LEU A 378 2.59 -9.66 -15.87
C LEU A 378 3.73 -10.17 -14.96
N VAL A 379 3.61 -9.97 -13.64
CA VAL A 379 4.60 -10.47 -12.69
C VAL A 379 4.71 -11.99 -12.75
N ILE A 380 3.57 -12.68 -12.80
CA ILE A 380 3.52 -14.14 -12.88
C ILE A 380 4.17 -14.65 -14.17
N SER A 381 3.87 -14.04 -15.32
CA SER A 381 4.44 -14.49 -16.60
C SER A 381 5.97 -14.32 -16.65
N ILE A 382 6.50 -13.30 -15.98
CA ILE A 382 7.95 -13.09 -15.83
C ILE A 382 8.53 -14.09 -14.80
N ALA A 383 7.93 -14.21 -13.62
CA ALA A 383 8.40 -15.08 -12.54
C ALA A 383 8.46 -16.56 -12.94
N LYS A 384 7.54 -17.02 -13.81
CA LYS A 384 7.54 -18.38 -14.35
C LYS A 384 8.86 -18.79 -15.01
N LYS A 385 9.62 -17.84 -15.58
CA LYS A 385 10.92 -18.10 -16.23
C LYS A 385 12.06 -18.36 -15.22
N TYR A 386 11.82 -18.09 -13.94
CA TYR A 386 12.78 -18.21 -12.84
C TYR A 386 12.42 -19.34 -11.87
N THR A 387 11.37 -20.11 -12.15
CA THR A 387 11.07 -21.33 -11.39
C THR A 387 12.25 -22.29 -11.48
N ASN A 388 12.58 -22.96 -10.37
CA ASN A 388 13.72 -23.86 -10.23
C ASN A 388 15.11 -23.20 -10.08
N ARG A 389 15.19 -21.92 -9.72
CA ARG A 389 16.47 -21.25 -9.39
C ARG A 389 16.80 -21.18 -7.90
N GLY A 390 16.19 -22.04 -7.09
CA GLY A 390 16.45 -22.17 -5.65
C GLY A 390 15.52 -21.36 -4.73
N LEU A 391 14.56 -20.62 -5.28
CA LEU A 391 13.53 -19.90 -4.52
C LEU A 391 12.13 -20.42 -4.87
N GLN A 392 11.19 -20.43 -3.92
CA GLN A 392 9.82 -20.89 -4.15
C GLN A 392 9.10 -19.94 -5.12
N PHE A 393 8.14 -20.47 -5.88
CA PHE A 393 7.40 -19.67 -6.86
C PHE A 393 6.64 -18.49 -6.24
N LEU A 394 6.07 -18.66 -5.05
CA LEU A 394 5.38 -17.58 -4.33
C LEU A 394 6.34 -16.44 -3.95
N ASP A 395 7.53 -16.76 -3.47
CA ASP A 395 8.53 -15.77 -3.11
C ASP A 395 9.01 -14.98 -4.34
N LEU A 396 9.22 -15.66 -5.48
CA LEU A 396 9.53 -15.00 -6.76
C LEU A 396 8.41 -14.03 -7.19
N ILE A 397 7.15 -14.41 -7.00
CA ILE A 397 6.00 -13.53 -7.27
C ILE A 397 6.00 -12.32 -6.33
N GLN A 398 6.25 -12.52 -5.03
CA GLN A 398 6.26 -11.41 -4.07
C GLN A 398 7.37 -10.40 -4.39
N GLU A 399 8.57 -10.88 -4.71
CA GLU A 399 9.70 -10.02 -5.09
C GLU A 399 9.43 -9.30 -6.42
N GLY A 400 8.81 -10.00 -7.37
CA GLY A 400 8.31 -9.39 -8.59
C GLY A 400 7.24 -8.32 -8.36
N ASN A 401 6.32 -8.53 -7.42
CA ASN A 401 5.30 -7.55 -7.03
C ASN A 401 5.94 -6.31 -6.38
N ILE A 402 6.99 -6.47 -5.58
CA ILE A 402 7.77 -5.34 -5.04
C ILE A 402 8.45 -4.56 -6.18
N GLY A 403 9.01 -5.27 -7.17
CA GLY A 403 9.54 -4.66 -8.39
C GLY A 403 8.49 -3.89 -9.17
N LEU A 404 7.29 -4.45 -9.33
CA LEU A 404 6.14 -3.82 -9.98
C LEU A 404 5.71 -2.55 -9.24
N MET A 405 5.63 -2.55 -7.90
CA MET A 405 5.31 -1.37 -7.11
C MET A 405 6.31 -0.23 -7.37
N LYS A 406 7.61 -0.54 -7.43
CA LYS A 406 8.66 0.44 -7.78
C LYS A 406 8.50 0.98 -9.20
N ALA A 407 8.10 0.12 -10.14
CA ALA A 407 7.81 0.54 -11.50
C ALA A 407 6.63 1.52 -11.56
N VAL A 408 5.53 1.22 -10.84
CA VAL A 408 4.36 2.12 -10.75
C VAL A 408 4.74 3.48 -10.17
N ASP A 409 5.61 3.52 -9.16
CA ASP A 409 6.05 4.77 -8.54
C ASP A 409 6.86 5.69 -9.47
N LYS A 410 7.58 5.12 -10.45
CA LYS A 410 8.49 5.83 -11.34
C LYS A 410 8.01 5.91 -12.79
N PHE A 411 6.80 5.41 -13.07
CA PHE A 411 6.29 5.36 -14.43
C PHE A 411 5.91 6.75 -14.94
N GLU A 412 6.45 7.12 -16.09
CA GLU A 412 6.17 8.38 -16.77
C GLU A 412 5.42 8.10 -18.08
N TYR A 413 4.09 8.25 -18.06
CA TYR A 413 3.26 7.99 -19.26
C TYR A 413 3.57 8.94 -20.42
N ARG A 414 4.16 10.11 -20.13
CA ARG A 414 4.51 11.14 -21.12
C ARG A 414 5.59 10.69 -22.10
N ARG A 415 6.43 9.71 -21.74
CA ARG A 415 7.43 9.12 -22.65
C ARG A 415 6.80 8.28 -23.78
N GLY A 416 5.50 7.97 -23.69
CA GLY A 416 4.76 7.29 -24.75
C GLY A 416 4.90 5.76 -24.78
N TYR A 417 5.82 5.18 -24.00
CA TYR A 417 5.98 3.73 -23.85
C TYR A 417 4.83 3.09 -23.07
N LYS A 418 4.54 1.82 -23.37
CA LYS A 418 3.56 1.02 -22.61
C LYS A 418 4.11 0.72 -21.21
N PHE A 419 3.23 0.65 -20.22
CA PHE A 419 3.64 0.35 -18.85
C PHE A 419 4.32 -1.02 -18.73
N SER A 420 3.81 -2.03 -19.44
CA SER A 420 4.37 -3.39 -19.41
C SER A 420 5.86 -3.45 -19.81
N THR A 421 6.27 -2.68 -20.81
CA THR A 421 7.68 -2.59 -21.25
C THR A 421 8.57 -2.05 -20.12
N TYR A 422 8.14 -0.97 -19.48
CA TYR A 422 8.87 -0.36 -18.37
C TYR A 422 8.90 -1.26 -17.12
N ALA A 423 7.74 -1.83 -16.75
CA ALA A 423 7.59 -2.67 -15.56
C ALA A 423 8.41 -3.96 -15.67
N THR A 424 8.54 -4.54 -16.86
CA THR A 424 9.30 -5.78 -17.08
C THR A 424 10.74 -5.67 -16.59
N TRP A 425 11.40 -4.53 -16.79
CA TRP A 425 12.77 -4.29 -16.33
C TRP A 425 12.87 -4.33 -14.80
N TRP A 426 11.99 -3.60 -14.10
CA TRP A 426 11.96 -3.55 -12.64
C TRP A 426 11.58 -4.88 -12.00
N ILE A 427 10.63 -5.60 -12.59
CA ILE A 427 10.22 -6.93 -12.12
C ILE A 427 11.38 -7.92 -12.27
N ARG A 428 12.02 -7.96 -13.45
CA ARG A 428 13.18 -8.82 -13.71
C ARG A 428 14.34 -8.52 -12.76
N GLN A 429 14.63 -7.25 -12.55
CA GLN A 429 15.71 -6.81 -11.66
C GLN A 429 15.44 -7.23 -10.21
N ALA A 430 14.21 -7.05 -9.72
CA ALA A 430 13.82 -7.43 -8.37
C ALA A 430 13.93 -8.95 -8.15
N ILE A 431 13.39 -9.75 -9.08
CA ILE A 431 13.45 -11.21 -9.03
C ILE A 431 14.90 -11.70 -9.07
N THR A 432 15.71 -11.20 -10.00
CA THR A 432 17.11 -11.63 -10.17
C THR A 432 17.94 -11.28 -8.93
N ARG A 433 17.74 -10.07 -8.38
CA ARG A 433 18.39 -9.65 -7.13
C ARG A 433 17.97 -10.53 -5.95
N SER A 434 16.69 -10.88 -5.83
CA SER A 434 16.23 -11.74 -4.74
C SER A 434 16.81 -13.16 -4.84
N ILE A 435 16.89 -13.73 -6.04
CA ILE A 435 17.54 -15.03 -6.26
C ILE A 435 19.01 -14.97 -5.84
N ALA A 436 19.74 -13.92 -6.24
CA ALA A 436 21.13 -13.74 -5.85
C ALA A 436 21.32 -13.62 -4.32
N ASP A 437 20.42 -12.92 -3.65
CA ASP A 437 20.51 -12.60 -2.23
C ASP A 437 19.99 -13.71 -1.30
N GLN A 438 18.97 -14.47 -1.71
CA GLN A 438 18.18 -15.35 -0.84
C GLN A 438 18.17 -16.83 -1.26
N ALA A 439 18.44 -17.17 -2.52
CA ALA A 439 18.30 -18.55 -3.01
C ALA A 439 19.36 -19.53 -2.45
N ARG A 440 20.38 -19.02 -1.75
CA ARG A 440 21.48 -19.82 -1.18
C ARG A 440 21.52 -19.65 0.33
N THR A 441 21.84 -20.73 1.03
CA THR A 441 22.03 -20.73 2.49
C THR A 441 23.15 -19.77 2.93
N ILE A 442 24.18 -19.59 2.10
CA ILE A 442 25.25 -18.61 2.31
C ILE A 442 25.09 -17.51 1.27
N ARG A 443 24.88 -16.28 1.75
CA ARG A 443 24.75 -15.09 0.90
C ARG A 443 26.06 -14.79 0.19
N ILE A 444 26.00 -14.63 -1.13
CA ILE A 444 27.13 -14.25 -1.98
C ILE A 444 26.80 -12.88 -2.61
N PRO A 445 27.77 -11.96 -2.73
CA PRO A 445 27.55 -10.68 -3.41
C PRO A 445 27.09 -10.86 -4.86
N VAL A 446 26.17 -10.00 -5.33
CA VAL A 446 25.52 -10.11 -6.66
C VAL A 446 26.53 -10.17 -7.82
N HIS A 447 27.59 -9.36 -7.78
CA HIS A 447 28.63 -9.33 -8.82
C HIS A 447 29.46 -10.63 -8.93
N MET A 448 29.35 -11.54 -7.97
CA MET A 448 30.02 -12.85 -7.99
C MET A 448 29.11 -13.97 -8.52
N ILE A 449 27.84 -13.67 -8.83
CA ILE A 449 26.82 -14.63 -9.26
C ILE A 449 26.49 -14.50 -10.76
N GLU A 450 26.76 -13.32 -11.34
CA GLU A 450 26.55 -13.01 -12.76
C GLU A 450 27.44 -13.82 -13.70
#